data_AF-H1G3L2-F1
#
_entry.id   AF-H1G3L2-F1
#
_cell.length_a   1.000
_cell.length_b   1.000
_cell.length_c   1.000
_cell.angle_alpha   90.00
_cell.angle_beta   90.00
_cell.angle_gamma   90.00
#
_symmetry.space_group_name_H-M   'P 1'
#
loop_
_entity.id
_entity.type
_entity.pdbx_description
1 polymer ?
#
loop_
_entity_poly.entity_id
_entity_poly.type
_entity_poly.pdbx_seq_one_letter_code
_entity_poly.pdbx_strand_id
1 'polypeptide(L)' 'MPRLCISCGDTFIADYPLGHKTITLGRRPDNDIRLNNLAVSG' A
#
# COMPACT_ATOMS: atom_id res chain seq x y z
N MET A 1 -13.32 -12.64 3.01
CA MET A 1 -12.20 -12.40 2.09
C MET A 1 -11.11 -11.64 2.83
N PRO A 2 -9.84 -12.06 2.79
CA PRO A 2 -8.76 -11.36 3.47
C PRO A 2 -8.51 -9.97 2.84
N ARG A 3 -8.12 -9.00 3.67
CA ARG A 3 -7.81 -7.64 3.24
C ARG A 3 -6.49 -7.17 3.84
N LEU A 4 -5.74 -6.38 3.08
CA LEU A 4 -4.56 -5.64 3.52
C LEU A 4 -5.02 -4.23 3.91
N CYS A 5 -4.90 -3.88 5.18
CA CYS A 5 -5.17 -2.53 5.69
C CYS A 5 -3.83 -1.83 5.92
N ILE A 6 -3.71 -0.59 5.44
CA ILE A 6 -2.48 0.20 5.54
C ILE A 6 -2.77 1.50 6.26
N SER A 7 -1.99 1.74 7.31
CA SER A 7 -2.00 2.97 8.09
C SER A 7 -0.57 3.44 8.33
N CYS A 8 -0.36 4.75 8.40
CA CYS A 8 0.90 5.37 8.78
C CYS A 8 0.66 6.27 9.99
N GLY A 9 1.16 5.85 11.16
CA GLY A 9 0.71 6.42 12.43
C GLY A 9 -0.80 6.26 12.58
N ASP A 10 -1.49 7.33 12.93
CA ASP A 10 -2.96 7.35 13.09
C ASP A 10 -3.72 7.62 11.78
N THR A 11 -3.01 7.74 10.65
CA THR A 11 -3.63 8.01 9.34
C THR A 11 -3.91 6.71 8.62
N PHE A 12 -5.19 6.41 8.39
CA PHE A 12 -5.60 5.37 7.46
C PHE A 12 -5.28 5.80 6.02
N ILE A 13 -4.61 4.93 5.27
CA ILE A 13 -4.21 5.21 3.89
C ILE A 13 -5.13 4.51 2.91
N ALA A 14 -5.29 3.20 3.05
CA ALA A 14 -6.08 2.40 2.12
C ALA A 14 -6.32 0.97 2.63
N ASP A 15 -7.33 0.32 2.05
CA ASP A 15 -7.63 -1.08 2.24
C ASP A 15 -7.78 -1.81 0.89
N TYR A 16 -7.09 -2.95 0.76
CA TYR A 16 -7.04 -3.71 -0.48
C TYR A 16 -7.51 -5.14 -0.28
N PRO A 17 -8.34 -5.70 -1.18
CA PRO A 17 -8.64 -7.13 -1.15
C PRO A 17 -7.38 -7.93 -1.47
N LEU A 18 -7.03 -8.87 -0.60
CA LEU A 18 -5.95 -9.81 -0.88
C LEU A 18 -6.52 -10.92 -1.77
N GLY A 19 -6.06 -10.96 -3.03
CA GLY A 19 -6.48 -11.96 -4.00
C GLY A 19 -5.38 -12.20 -5.03
N HIS A 20 -4.94 -13.46 -5.12
CA HIS A 20 -4.09 -14.19 -6.09
C HIS A 20 -2.95 -13.53 -6.88
N LYS A 21 -2.88 -12.21 -7.05
CA LYS A 21 -1.77 -11.50 -7.68
C LYS A 21 -0.88 -10.83 -6.63
N THR A 22 0.41 -10.74 -6.94
CA THR A 22 1.35 -9.91 -6.18
C THR A 22 0.89 -8.46 -6.22
N ILE A 23 0.98 -7.77 -5.07
CA ILE A 23 0.68 -6.36 -4.91
C ILE A 23 1.97 -5.65 -4.55
N THR A 24 2.34 -4.64 -5.32
CA THR A 24 3.54 -3.82 -5.07
C THR A 24 3.18 -2.59 -4.24
N LEU A 25 4.00 -2.31 -3.23
CA LEU A 25 3.85 -1.17 -2.32
C LEU A 25 5.14 -0.37 -2.31
N GLY A 26 5.04 0.94 -2.58
CA GLY A 26 6.19 1.80 -2.71
C GLY A 26 5.82 3.26 -2.99
N ARG A 27 6.83 4.11 -3.22
CA ARG A 27 6.66 5.55 -3.48
C ARG A 27 6.51 5.88 -4.97
N ARG A 28 6.92 4.97 -5.86
CA ARG A 28 6.84 5.21 -7.31
C ARG A 28 5.39 5.20 -7.80
N PRO A 29 5.11 5.91 -8.91
CA PRO A 29 3.78 5.96 -9.48
C PRO A 29 3.31 4.63 -10.10
N ASP A 30 4.21 3.67 -10.34
CA ASP A 30 3.91 2.36 -10.93
C ASP A 30 3.65 1.26 -9.89
N ASN A 31 3.75 1.55 -8.58
CA ASN A 31 3.32 0.61 -7.55
C ASN A 31 1.79 0.52 -7.51
N ASP A 32 1.26 -0.68 -7.27
CA ASP A 32 -0.18 -0.91 -7.06
C ASP A 32 -0.71 -0.06 -5.89
N ILE A 33 0.12 0.10 -4.85
CA ILE A 33 -0.15 0.92 -3.67
C ILE A 33 0.95 1.97 -3.55
N ARG A 34 0.61 3.20 -3.92
CA ARG A 34 1.52 4.34 -3.84
C ARG A 34 1.44 5.02 -2.47
N LEU A 35 2.54 5.01 -1.74
CA LEU A 35 2.72 5.73 -0.48
C LEU A 35 3.59 6.97 -0.72
N ASN A 36 3.00 8.16 -0.62
CA ASN A 36 3.76 9.41 -0.72
C ASN A 36 4.48 9.74 0.60
N ASN A 37 5.39 8.88 1.02
CA ASN A 37 6.16 9.02 2.26
C ASN A 37 7.65 8.79 1.97
N LEU A 38 8.52 9.69 2.44
CA LEU A 38 9.97 9.65 2.22
C LEU A 38 10.66 8.45 2.87
N ALA A 39 10.04 7.83 3.89
CA ALA A 39 10.55 6.63 4.53
C ALA A 39 10.28 5.33 3.74
N VAL A 40 9.56 5.42 2.60
CA VAL A 40 9.17 4.26 1.78
C VAL A 40 10.02 4.20 0.51
N SER A 41 10.45 2.98 0.16
CA SER A 41 11.22 2.73 -1.07
C SER A 41 10.43 3.06 -2.33
N GLY A 42 11.16 3.42 -3.39
CA GLY A 42 10.58 3.66 -4.72
C GLY A 42 10.26 2.35 -5.43
#